data_AF-A0A3R6AQN0-F1
#
_entry.id   AF-A0A3R6AQN0-F1
#
_cell.length_a   1.000
_cell.length_b   1.000
_cell.length_c   1.000
_cell.angle_alpha   90.00
_cell.angle_beta   90.00
_cell.angle_gamma   90.00
#
_symmetry.space_group_name_H-M   'P 1'
#
loop_
_entity.id
_entity.type
_entity.pdbx_description
1 polymer ?
#
loop_
_entity_poly.entity_id
_entity_poly.type
_entity_poly.pdbx_seq_one_letter_code
_entity_poly.pdbx_strand_id
1 'polypeptide(L)' 'MGLRFKSFRRGNIIGLTMIYPDGRCCNVMFAEVPVDRDWRADVDFYDEIEQAYKKRLRRAFQN' A
#
# COMPACT_ATOMS: atom_id res chain seq x y z
N MET A 1 2.94 5.00 16.55
CA MET A 1 1.72 4.32 16.05
C MET A 1 2.14 3.05 15.32
N GLY A 2 1.64 1.88 15.76
CA GLY A 2 2.01 0.56 15.22
C GLY A 2 1.28 0.12 13.94
N LEU A 3 0.86 1.08 13.09
CA LEU A 3 0.25 0.76 11.80
C LEU A 3 1.32 0.17 10.87
N ARG A 4 1.02 -0.98 10.28
CA ARG A 4 1.89 -1.65 9.31
C ARG A 4 1.22 -1.70 7.94
N PHE A 5 2.02 -1.66 6.89
CA PHE A 5 1.57 -1.88 5.53
C PHE A 5 2.16 -3.18 5.01
N LYS A 6 1.39 -3.89 4.19
CA LYS A 6 1.83 -5.10 3.48
C LYS A 6 1.37 -5.00 2.04
N SER A 7 2.32 -5.00 1.11
CA SER A 7 2.04 -5.14 -0.31
C SER A 7 1.90 -6.61 -0.69
N PHE A 8 1.13 -6.89 -1.74
CA PHE A 8 1.06 -8.21 -2.35
C PHE A 8 0.85 -8.10 -3.86
N ARG A 9 1.44 -9.03 -4.61
CA ARG A 9 1.21 -9.19 -6.04
C ARG A 9 0.51 -10.51 -6.32
N ARG A 10 -0.49 -10.48 -7.20
CA ARG A 10 -1.12 -11.67 -7.76
C ARG A 10 -1.30 -11.47 -9.26
N GLY A 11 -0.42 -12.09 -10.06
CA GLY A 11 -0.39 -11.86 -11.51
C GLY A 11 -0.02 -10.42 -11.85
N ASN A 12 -0.88 -9.75 -12.59
CA ASN A 12 -0.78 -8.34 -12.94
C ASN A 12 -1.56 -7.42 -11.98
N ILE A 13 -2.05 -7.95 -10.85
CA ILE A 13 -2.70 -7.13 -9.82
C ILE A 13 -1.74 -6.94 -8.67
N ILE A 14 -1.58 -5.68 -8.29
CA ILE A 14 -0.91 -5.25 -7.07
C ILE A 14 -1.96 -4.79 -6.05
N GLY A 15 -1.69 -5.02 -4.77
CA GLY A 15 -2.51 -4.43 -3.71
C GLY A 15 -1.72 -4.08 -2.46
N LEU A 16 -2.34 -3.22 -1.65
CA LEU A 16 -1.81 -2.73 -0.38
C LEU A 16 -2.82 -3.00 0.74
N THR A 17 -2.37 -3.71 1.76
CA THR A 17 -3.13 -4.00 2.98
C THR A 17 -2.56 -3.20 4.13
N MET A 18 -3.44 -2.47 4.82
CA MET A 18 -3.13 -1.79 6.07
C MET A 18 -3.49 -2.70 7.25
N ILE A 19 -2.57 -2.83 8.20
CA ILE A 19 -2.71 -3.67 9.39
C ILE A 19 -2.70 -2.75 10.61
N TYR A 20 -3.80 -2.75 11.34
CA TYR A 20 -3.98 -1.99 12.57
C TYR A 20 -3.22 -2.64 13.73
N PRO A 21 -2.91 -1.89 14.81
CA PRO A 21 -2.23 -2.44 15.98
C PRO A 21 -2.94 -3.62 16.65
N ASP A 22 -4.27 -3.67 16.53
CA ASP A 22 -5.12 -4.75 17.04
C ASP A 22 -5.19 -5.98 16.12
N GLY A 23 -4.43 -5.97 15.01
CA GLY A 23 -4.37 -7.06 14.04
C GLY A 23 -5.46 -7.03 12.96
N ARG A 24 -6.40 -6.07 13.00
CA ARG A 24 -7.37 -5.92 11.91
C ARG A 24 -6.65 -5.55 10.61
N CYS A 25 -7.09 -6.16 9.51
CA CYS A 25 -6.56 -5.91 8.17
C CYS A 25 -7.62 -5.21 7.32
N CYS A 26 -7.20 -4.19 6.56
CA CYS A 26 -8.03 -3.51 5.59
C CYS A 26 -7.26 -3.38 4.27
N ASN A 27 -7.83 -3.86 3.17
CA ASN A 27 -7.25 -3.63 1.85
C ASN A 27 -7.58 -2.20 1.43
N VAL A 28 -6.55 -1.38 1.25
CA VAL A 28 -6.70 0.05 0.98
C VAL A 28 -6.44 0.38 -0.48
N MET A 29 -5.87 -0.53 -1.27
CA MET A 29 -5.60 -0.34 -2.68
C MET A 29 -5.52 -1.67 -3.42
N PHE A 30 -6.08 -1.66 -4.63
CA PHE A 30 -5.81 -2.63 -5.68
C PHE A 30 -5.57 -1.85 -6.97
N ALA A 31 -4.56 -2.22 -7.74
CA ALA A 31 -4.32 -1.69 -9.06
C ALA A 31 -3.90 -2.82 -10.01
N GLU A 32 -4.35 -2.72 -11.25
CA GLU A 32 -3.84 -3.54 -12.34
C GLU A 32 -2.61 -2.83 -12.93
N VAL A 33 -1.51 -3.56 -13.04
CA VAL A 33 -0.24 -3.08 -13.61
C VAL A 33 -0.02 -3.68 -14.99
N PRO A 34 0.72 -2.99 -15.88
CA PRO A 34 1.08 -3.54 -17.18
C PRO A 34 1.81 -4.89 -17.08
N VAL A 35 1.68 -5.72 -18.11
CA VAL A 35 2.36 -7.03 -18.20
C VAL A 35 3.75 -6.86 -18.86
N ASP A 36 4.49 -5.82 -18.46
CA ASP A 36 5.84 -5.51 -18.95
C ASP A 36 6.95 -6.20 -18.13
N ARG A 37 6.58 -6.78 -16.97
CA ARG A 37 7.48 -7.41 -15.99
C ARG A 37 8.51 -6.43 -15.40
N ASP A 38 8.25 -5.12 -15.46
CA ASP A 38 9.11 -4.14 -14.81
C ASP A 38 8.80 -4.06 -13.31
N TRP A 39 9.39 -5.02 -12.57
CA TRP A 39 9.22 -5.10 -11.13
C TRP A 39 9.72 -3.86 -10.39
N ARG A 40 10.65 -3.08 -10.96
CA ARG A 40 11.16 -1.85 -10.34
C ARG A 40 10.11 -0.76 -10.41
N ALA A 41 9.51 -0.55 -11.58
CA ALA A 41 8.41 0.40 -11.74
C ALA A 41 7.25 0.07 -10.78
N ASP A 42 6.94 -1.22 -10.61
CA ASP A 42 5.92 -1.66 -9.66
C ASP A 42 6.28 -1.34 -8.20
N VAL A 43 7.54 -1.53 -7.79
CA VAL A 43 8.03 -1.19 -6.44
C VAL A 43 8.03 0.32 -6.20
N ASP A 44 8.52 1.11 -7.16
CA ASP A 44 8.54 2.57 -7.07
C ASP A 44 7.11 3.12 -6.92
N PHE A 45 6.17 2.58 -7.72
CA PHE A 45 4.75 2.92 -7.61
C PHE A 45 4.16 2.57 -6.25
N TYR A 46 4.54 1.43 -5.66
CA TYR A 46 4.13 1.05 -4.31
C TYR A 46 4.63 2.05 -3.25
N ASP A 47 5.89 2.44 -3.32
CA ASP A 47 6.50 3.36 -2.38
C ASP A 47 5.80 4.74 -2.41
N GLU A 48 5.48 5.24 -3.60
CA GLU A 48 4.71 6.48 -3.74
C GLU A 48 3.33 6.40 -3.09
N ILE A 49 2.62 5.29 -3.31
CA ILE A 49 1.28 5.08 -2.74
C ILE A 49 1.35 4.92 -1.24
N GLU A 50 2.31 4.16 -0.72
CA GLU A 50 2.50 3.99 0.72
C GLU A 50 2.83 5.34 1.39
N GLN A 51 3.69 6.15 0.78
CA GLN A 51 3.99 7.50 1.27
C GLN A 51 2.76 8.41 1.27
N ALA A 52 1.96 8.39 0.21
CA ALA A 52 0.71 9.15 0.14
C ALA A 52 -0.28 8.74 1.24
N TYR A 53 -0.43 7.44 1.50
CA TYR A 53 -1.26 6.91 2.59
C TYR A 53 -0.73 7.33 3.96
N LYS A 54 0.58 7.19 4.21
CA LYS A 54 1.20 7.66 5.45
C LYS A 54 0.96 9.15 5.68
N LYS A 55 1.08 9.98 4.64
CA LYS A 55 0.81 11.43 4.71
C LYS A 55 -0.65 11.73 5.05
N ARG A 56 -1.60 11.03 4.42
CA ARG A 56 -3.04 11.14 4.72
C ARG A 56 -3.33 10.77 6.18
N LEU A 57 -2.79 9.65 6.67
CA LEU A 57 -3.03 9.18 8.03
C LEU A 57 -2.44 10.12 9.07
N ARG A 58 -1.21 10.63 8.86
CA ARG A 58 -0.62 11.63 9.76
C ARG A 58 -1.53 12.84 9.93
N ARG A 59 -2.11 13.36 8.85
CA ARG A 59 -3.08 14.46 8.93
C ARG A 59 -4.36 14.08 9.68
N ALA A 60 -4.89 12.88 9.44
CA ALA A 60 -6.11 12.42 10.10
C ALA A 60 -5.94 12.20 11.61
N PHE A 61 -4.73 11.86 12.07
CA PHE A 61 -4.41 11.58 13.47
C PHE A 61 -3.68 12.71 14.20
N GLN A 62 -3.47 13.87 13.56
CA GLN A 62 -2.88 15.07 14.17
C GLN A 62 -3.92 16.02 14.79
N ASN A 63 -5.20 15.64 14.82
CA ASN A 63 -6.25 16.31 15.60
C ASN A 63 -6.45 15.59 16.93
#